data_AF-A0A2N0XNB8-F1
#
_entry.id   AF-A0A2N0XNB8-F1
#
_cell.length_a   1.000
_cell.length_b   1.000
_cell.length_c   1.000
_cell.angle_alpha   90.00
_cell.angle_beta   90.00
_cell.angle_gamma   90.00
#
_symmetry.space_group_name_H-M   'P 1'
#
loop_
_entity.id
_entity.type
_entity.pdbx_description
1 polymer ?
#
loop_
_entity_poly.entity_id
_entity_poly.type
_entity_poly.pdbx_seq_one_letter_code
_entity_poly.pdbx_strand_id
1 'polypeptide(L)'
;MSDTPEKTAIESMSDIFILRSNGKIAHLNYEDYTKKELIVESITKTEGKRKYFFCDKDDKSFPTNLTGPTITKVIDWNLKLQGESDVEKKPGYFIDLRRITLNRLDLLESSEADKLKRDKELCDSSLKGVRDVPYNKLYQLAQSPNEDNLYIAFYKHPEKVRTPYNAYSYCISYIPACVLDKHELSKTHDFSKDVIEDTTAYLESYYGQTRAQSGAINPDDLVNNQQVDGGSAAACYVANLRTFKS
;
A
#
# COMPACT_ATOMS: atom_id res chain seq x y z
N MET A 1 28.27 9.98 14.20
CA MET A 1 26.90 10.14 14.71
C MET A 1 26.05 10.37 13.48
N SER A 2 25.22 9.40 13.08
CA SER A 2 24.37 9.54 11.91
C SER A 2 23.13 10.34 12.30
N ASP A 3 22.98 11.52 11.72
CA ASP A 3 21.79 12.37 11.81
C ASP A 3 20.67 11.79 10.95
N THR A 4 20.19 10.59 11.27
CA THR A 4 18.94 10.09 10.72
C THR A 4 17.83 10.60 11.64
N PRO A 5 16.88 11.44 11.16
CA PRO A 5 15.79 11.91 12.00
C PRO A 5 15.00 10.71 12.55
N GLU A 6 14.71 10.75 13.84
CA GLU A 6 13.96 9.71 14.54
C GLU A 6 12.56 9.60 13.92
N LYS A 7 12.25 8.43 13.36
CA LYS A 7 11.00 8.15 12.65
C LYS A 7 9.83 8.26 13.62
N THR A 8 8.77 8.96 13.24
CA THR A 8 7.58 9.04 14.12
C THR A 8 6.92 7.66 14.23
N ALA A 9 6.29 7.37 15.37
CA ALA A 9 5.56 6.10 15.56
C ALA A 9 4.55 5.83 14.43
N ILE A 10 3.90 6.88 13.92
CA ILE A 10 2.92 6.81 12.81
C ILE A 10 3.57 6.44 11.46
N GLU A 11 4.78 6.95 11.20
CA GLU A 11 5.54 6.57 10.01
C GLU A 11 6.01 5.12 10.10
N SER A 12 6.43 4.66 11.27
CA SER A 12 6.76 3.23 11.50
C SER A 12 5.51 2.35 11.38
N MET A 13 4.34 2.86 11.76
CA MET A 13 3.03 2.23 11.52
C MET A 13 2.61 2.19 10.05
N SER A 14 3.39 2.76 9.14
CA SER A 14 3.05 2.79 7.72
C SER A 14 3.93 1.85 6.89
N ASP A 15 4.93 1.21 7.49
CA ASP A 15 5.77 0.23 6.80
C ASP A 15 4.95 -0.97 6.29
N ILE A 16 5.45 -1.66 5.27
CA ILE A 16 4.72 -2.74 4.60
C ILE A 16 5.59 -3.98 4.42
N PHE A 17 5.11 -5.12 4.92
CA PHE A 17 5.58 -6.44 4.54
C PHE A 17 4.83 -6.95 3.31
N ILE A 18 5.56 -7.43 2.32
CA ILE A 18 5.03 -7.92 1.05
C ILE A 18 5.43 -9.36 0.86
N LEU A 19 4.48 -10.28 0.98
CA LEU A 19 4.67 -11.69 0.64
C LEU A 19 4.56 -11.83 -0.87
N ARG A 20 5.70 -12.00 -1.53
CA ARG A 20 5.84 -11.94 -2.98
C ARG A 20 5.48 -13.25 -3.66
N SER A 21 5.08 -13.18 -4.93
CA SER A 21 4.70 -14.36 -5.72
C SER A 21 5.88 -15.34 -5.88
N ASN A 22 7.11 -14.84 -5.93
CA ASN A 22 8.33 -15.65 -5.99
C ASN A 22 8.70 -16.37 -4.68
N GLY A 23 7.89 -16.25 -3.62
CA GLY A 23 8.13 -16.91 -2.33
C GLY A 23 9.03 -16.13 -1.37
N LYS A 24 9.54 -14.97 -1.77
CA LYS A 24 10.30 -14.08 -0.88
C LYS A 24 9.35 -13.17 -0.08
N ILE A 25 9.91 -12.49 0.91
CA ILE A 25 9.23 -11.42 1.66
C ILE A 25 10.07 -10.16 1.51
N ALA A 26 9.43 -9.04 1.17
CA ALA A 26 10.06 -7.73 1.16
C ALA A 26 9.49 -6.86 2.28
N HIS A 27 10.32 -5.97 2.82
CA HIS A 27 9.94 -4.97 3.82
C HIS A 27 10.24 -3.58 3.27
N LEU A 28 9.19 -2.81 2.98
CA LEU A 28 9.31 -1.43 2.52
C LEU A 28 9.01 -0.48 3.67
N ASN A 29 9.95 0.41 3.96
CA ASN A 29 9.72 1.50 4.88
C ASN A 29 8.79 2.55 4.23
N TYR A 30 8.04 3.30 5.05
CA TYR A 30 7.23 4.44 4.61
C TYR A 30 8.01 5.39 3.70
N GLU A 31 9.23 5.74 4.10
CA GLU A 31 10.11 6.61 3.33
C GLU A 31 10.49 6.05 1.95
N ASP A 32 10.54 4.72 1.79
CA ASP A 32 10.98 4.10 0.54
C ASP A 32 9.95 4.25 -0.56
N TYR A 33 8.66 4.08 -0.24
CA TYR A 33 7.60 4.22 -1.22
C TYR A 33 7.00 5.63 -1.26
N THR A 34 7.43 6.57 -0.41
CA THR A 34 7.03 7.99 -0.47
C THR A 34 8.01 8.88 -1.21
N LYS A 35 9.13 8.33 -1.71
CA LYS A 35 10.11 9.02 -2.54
C LYS A 35 9.47 9.66 -3.78
N LYS A 36 9.75 10.94 -4.01
CA LYS A 36 9.10 11.75 -5.07
C LYS A 36 9.29 11.14 -6.46
N GLU A 37 10.44 10.53 -6.72
CA GLU A 37 10.77 9.86 -7.99
C GLU A 37 9.96 8.60 -8.26
N LEU A 38 9.36 7.99 -7.23
CA LEU A 38 8.49 6.81 -7.37
C LEU A 38 7.01 7.18 -7.46
N ILE A 39 6.64 8.40 -7.04
CA ILE A 39 5.26 8.87 -7.08
C ILE A 39 4.83 9.13 -8.53
N VAL A 40 3.86 8.33 -9.00
CA VAL A 40 3.24 8.46 -10.34
C VAL A 40 1.95 9.26 -10.31
N GLU A 41 1.36 9.44 -9.12
CA GLU A 41 0.20 10.28 -8.86
C GLU A 41 0.30 10.96 -7.50
N SER A 42 -0.02 12.25 -7.43
CA SER A 42 -0.20 12.96 -6.17
C SER A 42 -1.45 13.83 -6.28
N ILE A 43 -2.52 13.45 -5.61
CA ILE A 43 -3.75 14.23 -5.55
C ILE A 43 -3.66 15.19 -4.37
N THR A 44 -3.75 16.49 -4.67
CA THR A 44 -3.82 17.55 -3.66
C THR A 44 -5.00 18.48 -3.94
N LYS A 45 -5.42 19.21 -2.90
CA LYS A 45 -6.51 20.18 -2.97
C LYS A 45 -6.29 21.30 -4.01
N THR A 46 -5.03 21.67 -4.25
CA THR A 46 -4.66 22.96 -4.88
C THR A 46 -4.63 22.93 -6.40
N GLU A 47 -4.72 21.75 -7.03
CA GLU A 47 -4.62 21.63 -8.48
C GLU A 47 -6.01 21.62 -9.12
N GLY A 48 -6.33 22.67 -9.88
CA GLY A 48 -7.55 22.79 -10.68
C GLY A 48 -7.68 21.75 -11.81
N LYS A 49 -6.72 20.83 -11.93
CA LYS A 49 -6.78 19.65 -12.79
C LYS A 49 -6.26 18.45 -12.02
N ARG A 50 -7.16 17.64 -11.46
CA ARG A 50 -6.80 16.38 -10.83
C ARG A 50 -6.44 15.37 -11.92
N LYS A 51 -5.21 14.89 -11.89
CA LYS A 51 -4.79 13.76 -12.72
C LYS A 51 -4.94 12.50 -11.89
N TYR A 52 -6.05 11.82 -12.11
CA TYR A 52 -6.20 10.45 -11.66
C TYR A 52 -5.47 9.56 -12.65
N PHE A 53 -4.45 8.84 -12.18
CA PHE A 53 -3.62 7.90 -12.94
C PHE A 53 -4.56 6.89 -13.56
N PHE A 54 -5.08 5.91 -12.84
CA PHE A 54 -5.91 4.86 -13.44
C PHE A 54 -7.26 5.29 -14.06
N CYS A 55 -7.65 6.56 -13.96
CA CYS A 55 -8.88 7.07 -14.55
C CYS A 55 -8.74 7.26 -16.05
N ASP A 56 -9.75 6.84 -16.79
CA ASP A 56 -9.83 7.09 -18.22
C ASP A 56 -10.03 8.59 -18.49
N LYS A 57 -9.21 9.14 -19.39
CA LYS A 57 -9.18 10.58 -19.65
C LYS A 57 -10.44 11.05 -20.37
N ASP A 58 -11.06 10.19 -21.17
CA ASP A 58 -12.17 10.52 -22.07
C ASP A 58 -13.51 10.48 -21.33
N ASP A 59 -13.76 9.40 -20.59
CA ASP A 59 -15.03 9.20 -19.89
C ASP A 59 -14.98 9.48 -18.38
N LYS A 60 -13.81 9.78 -17.80
CA LYS A 60 -13.61 10.04 -16.37
C LYS A 60 -14.07 8.90 -15.45
N SER A 61 -14.02 7.67 -15.94
CA SER A 61 -14.34 6.46 -15.17
C SER A 61 -13.09 5.78 -14.61
N PHE A 62 -13.25 5.09 -13.48
CA PHE A 62 -12.20 4.24 -12.89
C PHE A 62 -12.40 2.76 -13.21
N PRO A 63 -11.34 2.01 -13.52
CA PRO A 63 -11.42 0.55 -13.69
C PRO A 63 -11.95 -0.17 -12.45
N THR A 64 -13.01 -0.95 -12.58
CA THR A 64 -13.64 -1.68 -11.45
C THR A 64 -12.68 -2.64 -10.76
N ASN A 65 -11.73 -3.23 -11.50
CA ASN A 65 -10.72 -4.13 -10.91
C ASN A 65 -9.78 -3.44 -9.91
N LEU A 66 -9.67 -2.11 -9.94
CA LEU A 66 -8.81 -1.31 -9.07
C LEU A 66 -9.57 -0.62 -7.93
N THR A 67 -10.90 -0.59 -7.98
CA THR A 67 -11.74 0.04 -6.95
C THR A 67 -12.28 -0.94 -5.91
N GLY A 68 -12.24 -2.25 -6.20
CA GLY A 68 -12.87 -3.29 -5.40
C GLY A 68 -12.08 -3.76 -4.18
N PRO A 69 -10.93 -4.44 -4.33
CA PRO A 69 -10.20 -5.05 -3.22
C PRO A 69 -9.00 -4.21 -2.73
N THR A 70 -8.53 -4.48 -1.51
CA THR A 70 -7.30 -3.89 -0.95
C THR A 70 -6.06 -4.23 -1.77
N ILE A 71 -6.00 -5.46 -2.29
CA ILE A 71 -4.95 -5.89 -3.20
C ILE A 71 -5.59 -6.44 -4.46
N THR A 72 -5.05 -6.07 -5.61
CA THR A 72 -5.55 -6.50 -6.91
C THR A 72 -4.42 -6.47 -7.96
N LYS A 73 -4.72 -6.85 -9.20
CA LYS A 73 -3.77 -6.82 -10.31
C LYS A 73 -3.94 -5.55 -11.14
N VAL A 74 -2.82 -4.93 -11.47
CA VAL A 74 -2.72 -3.92 -12.54
C VAL A 74 -2.36 -4.64 -13.82
N ILE A 75 -3.23 -4.56 -14.82
CA ILE A 75 -3.09 -5.24 -16.11
C ILE A 75 -2.75 -4.25 -17.23
N ASP A 76 -2.29 -4.73 -18.39
CA ASP A 76 -1.93 -3.87 -19.53
C ASP A 76 -3.06 -2.91 -19.90
N TRP A 77 -4.31 -3.37 -19.83
CA TRP A 77 -5.47 -2.52 -20.10
C TRP A 77 -5.55 -1.30 -19.19
N ASN A 78 -5.23 -1.43 -17.89
CA ASN A 78 -5.22 -0.28 -16.97
C ASN A 78 -4.12 0.73 -17.33
N LEU A 79 -2.99 0.26 -17.86
CA LEU A 79 -1.83 1.09 -18.19
C LEU A 79 -1.98 1.80 -19.53
N LYS A 80 -2.69 1.22 -20.49
CA LYS A 80 -3.00 1.88 -21.77
C LYS A 80 -3.74 3.20 -21.60
N LEU A 81 -4.49 3.35 -20.50
CA LEU A 81 -5.20 4.58 -20.16
C LEU A 81 -4.25 5.75 -19.79
N GLN A 82 -2.97 5.47 -19.50
CA GLN A 82 -2.05 6.45 -18.90
C GLN A 82 -1.39 7.42 -19.87
N GLY A 83 -1.38 7.15 -21.18
CA GLY A 83 -0.57 7.89 -22.14
C GLY A 83 0.95 7.71 -21.89
N GLU A 84 1.77 8.38 -22.70
CA GLU A 84 3.22 8.29 -22.57
C GLU A 84 3.71 8.97 -21.28
N SER A 85 4.67 8.34 -20.62
CA SER A 85 5.29 8.86 -19.41
C SER A 85 6.74 8.42 -19.33
N ASP A 86 7.60 9.26 -18.76
CA ASP A 86 9.07 9.10 -18.75
C ASP A 86 9.56 7.80 -18.08
N VAL A 87 8.75 7.20 -17.21
CA VAL A 87 9.04 5.90 -16.60
C VAL A 87 8.18 4.84 -17.28
N GLU A 88 8.80 3.79 -17.83
CA GLU A 88 8.08 2.64 -18.39
C GLU A 88 7.36 1.88 -17.26
N LYS A 89 6.03 1.98 -17.22
CA LYS A 89 5.19 1.27 -16.25
C LYS A 89 4.81 -0.10 -16.78
N LYS A 90 4.92 -1.12 -15.93
CA LYS A 90 4.59 -2.51 -16.27
C LYS A 90 3.43 -3.05 -15.42
N PRO A 91 2.71 -4.08 -15.90
CA PRO A 91 1.75 -4.83 -15.09
C PRO A 91 2.35 -5.32 -13.78
N GLY A 92 1.48 -5.53 -12.79
CA GLY A 92 1.88 -5.86 -11.43
C GLY A 92 0.69 -5.91 -10.50
N TYR A 93 0.87 -5.41 -9.29
CA TYR A 93 -0.13 -5.45 -8.23
C TYR A 93 -0.43 -4.04 -7.73
N PHE A 94 -1.69 -3.78 -7.44
CA PHE A 94 -2.13 -2.56 -6.75
C PHE A 94 -2.41 -2.89 -5.30
N ILE A 95 -1.85 -2.09 -4.39
CA ILE A 95 -2.02 -2.20 -2.94
C ILE A 95 -2.63 -0.89 -2.46
N ASP A 96 -3.86 -0.93 -1.95
CA ASP A 96 -4.57 0.23 -1.43
C ASP A 96 -4.45 0.31 0.09
N LEU A 97 -3.36 0.92 0.58
CA LEU A 97 -3.15 1.09 2.02
C LEU A 97 -4.18 2.01 2.64
N ARG A 98 -4.77 2.94 1.88
CA ARG A 98 -5.79 3.88 2.38
C ARG A 98 -6.95 3.11 3.04
N ARG A 99 -7.30 1.96 2.48
CA ARG A 99 -8.35 1.08 3.02
C ARG A 99 -7.90 0.34 4.27
N ILE A 100 -6.67 -0.16 4.30
CA ILE A 100 -6.12 -0.83 5.49
C ILE A 100 -5.97 0.15 6.65
N THR A 101 -5.54 1.39 6.38
CA THR A 101 -5.45 2.46 7.38
C THR A 101 -6.80 2.75 8.03
N LEU A 102 -7.88 2.84 7.24
CA LEU A 102 -9.23 3.10 7.77
C LEU A 102 -9.69 2.00 8.73
N ASN A 103 -9.49 0.72 8.36
CA ASN A 103 -9.83 -0.41 9.23
C ASN A 103 -9.11 -0.36 10.60
N ARG A 104 -7.93 0.26 10.69
CA ARG A 104 -7.19 0.43 11.95
C ARG A 104 -7.75 1.55 12.80
N LEU A 105 -8.12 2.67 12.18
CA LEU A 105 -8.67 3.82 12.89
C LEU A 105 -10.03 3.50 13.52
N ASP A 106 -10.85 2.66 12.89
CA ASP A 106 -12.14 2.23 13.45
C ASP A 106 -11.99 1.43 14.76
N LEU A 107 -10.85 0.77 14.97
CA LEU A 107 -10.57 -0.03 16.18
C LEU A 107 -9.93 0.79 17.31
N LEU A 108 -9.41 1.97 17.01
CA LEU A 108 -8.82 2.88 17.99
C LEU A 108 -9.93 3.71 18.66
N GLU A 109 -10.81 3.06 19.42
CA GLU A 109 -11.63 3.74 20.44
C GLU A 109 -10.72 4.16 21.60
N SER A 110 -9.90 5.18 21.39
CA SER A 110 -9.04 5.73 22.43
C SER A 110 -9.18 7.25 22.48
N SER A 111 -9.10 7.79 23.69
CA SER A 111 -9.11 9.24 23.97
C SER A 111 -7.99 10.02 23.26
N GLU A 112 -7.03 9.32 22.63
CA GLU A 112 -5.99 9.88 21.77
C GLU A 112 -6.50 10.23 20.36
N ALA A 113 -7.50 9.51 19.84
CA ALA A 113 -8.08 9.79 18.52
C ALA A 113 -8.70 11.20 18.44
N ASP A 114 -9.25 11.68 19.57
CA ASP A 114 -9.82 13.03 19.70
C ASP A 114 -8.77 14.14 19.64
N LYS A 115 -7.49 13.82 19.90
CA LYS A 115 -6.37 14.77 19.80
C LYS A 115 -5.81 14.87 18.38
N LEU A 116 -6.08 13.88 17.53
CA LEU A 116 -5.57 13.85 16.17
C LEU A 116 -6.32 14.83 15.27
N LYS A 117 -5.58 15.51 14.40
CA LYS A 117 -6.18 16.45 13.45
C LYS A 117 -6.96 15.68 12.38
N ARG A 118 -8.21 16.07 12.15
CA ARG A 118 -9.00 15.57 11.02
C ARG A 118 -8.39 16.03 9.70
N ASP A 119 -8.33 15.12 8.74
CA ASP A 119 -7.91 15.45 7.38
C ASP A 119 -8.99 16.24 6.65
N LYS A 120 -8.58 16.98 5.64
CA LYS A 120 -9.49 17.79 4.84
C LYS A 120 -9.97 17.00 3.62
N GLU A 121 -11.28 16.86 3.54
CA GLU A 121 -11.95 16.18 2.44
C GLU A 121 -11.71 16.89 1.11
N LEU A 122 -11.58 16.09 0.07
CA LEU A 122 -11.57 16.54 -1.31
C LEU A 122 -13.03 16.66 -1.76
N CYS A 123 -13.49 17.88 -2.03
CA CYS A 123 -14.72 18.08 -2.79
C CYS A 123 -14.40 17.78 -4.26
N ASP A 124 -14.63 16.55 -4.73
CA ASP A 124 -14.77 16.29 -6.17
C ASP A 124 -16.17 15.83 -6.51
N SER A 125 -16.72 16.42 -7.55
CA SER A 125 -17.93 15.94 -8.21
C SER A 125 -17.66 15.45 -9.64
N SER A 126 -16.39 15.43 -10.10
CA SER A 126 -16.06 15.23 -11.51
C SER A 126 -15.87 13.77 -11.97
N LEU A 127 -15.90 12.79 -11.06
CA LEU A 127 -15.79 11.37 -11.40
C LEU A 127 -17.14 10.83 -11.90
N LYS A 128 -17.14 10.21 -13.09
CA LYS A 128 -18.36 9.67 -13.71
C LYS A 128 -18.69 8.22 -13.31
N GLY A 129 -17.94 7.66 -12.37
CA GLY A 129 -18.19 6.34 -11.79
C GLY A 129 -17.10 5.32 -12.13
N VAL A 130 -17.50 4.06 -12.26
CA VAL A 130 -16.61 2.92 -12.50
C VAL A 130 -16.92 2.25 -13.84
N ARG A 131 -15.91 1.61 -14.43
CA ARG A 131 -16.00 0.90 -15.71
C ARG A 131 -15.44 -0.50 -15.61
N ASP A 132 -16.18 -1.45 -16.17
CA ASP A 132 -15.77 -2.83 -16.22
C ASP A 132 -14.60 -3.08 -17.16
N VAL A 133 -13.77 -4.04 -16.76
CA VAL A 133 -12.70 -4.57 -17.61
C VAL A 133 -13.35 -5.20 -18.85
N PRO A 134 -12.98 -4.77 -20.08
CA PRO A 134 -13.53 -5.32 -21.30
C PRO A 134 -13.40 -6.85 -21.34
N TYR A 135 -14.41 -7.54 -21.87
CA TYR A 135 -14.45 -9.00 -21.90
C TYR A 135 -13.19 -9.61 -22.52
N ASN A 136 -12.70 -9.04 -23.62
CA ASN A 136 -11.48 -9.46 -24.30
C ASN A 136 -10.17 -9.13 -23.55
N LYS A 137 -10.24 -8.55 -22.35
CA LYS A 137 -9.12 -8.24 -21.45
C LYS A 137 -9.20 -8.97 -20.11
N LEU A 138 -10.32 -9.64 -19.80
CA LEU A 138 -10.50 -10.38 -18.55
C LEU A 138 -9.44 -11.46 -18.34
N TYR A 139 -8.92 -12.06 -19.42
CA TYR A 139 -7.85 -13.07 -19.34
C TYR A 139 -6.59 -12.54 -18.62
N GLN A 140 -6.31 -11.23 -18.69
CA GLN A 140 -5.16 -10.61 -18.02
C GLN A 140 -5.32 -10.61 -16.50
N LEU A 141 -6.55 -10.59 -15.98
CA LEU A 141 -6.81 -10.68 -14.54
C LEU A 141 -6.59 -12.11 -14.01
N ALA A 142 -6.81 -13.12 -14.85
CA ALA A 142 -6.56 -14.51 -14.50
C ALA A 142 -5.04 -14.80 -14.41
N GLN A 143 -4.25 -14.19 -15.29
CA GLN A 143 -2.79 -14.38 -15.35
C GLN A 143 -2.08 -13.72 -14.17
N SER A 144 -1.03 -14.35 -13.64
CA SER A 144 -0.12 -13.70 -12.70
C SER A 144 0.80 -12.74 -13.48
N PRO A 145 1.05 -11.52 -12.98
CA PRO A 145 2.08 -10.65 -13.53
C PRO A 145 3.45 -11.37 -13.58
N ASN A 146 4.25 -11.09 -14.61
CA ASN A 146 5.58 -11.68 -14.76
C ASN A 146 6.56 -11.25 -13.65
N GLU A 147 6.35 -10.05 -13.12
CA GLU A 147 7.18 -9.42 -12.11
C GLU A 147 6.29 -8.85 -11.00
N ASP A 148 6.81 -8.84 -9.76
CA ASP A 148 6.13 -8.24 -8.60
C ASP A 148 6.26 -6.71 -8.58
N ASN A 149 5.87 -6.04 -9.68
CA ASN A 149 5.79 -4.59 -9.71
C ASN A 149 4.61 -4.13 -8.84
N LEU A 150 4.78 -3.03 -8.09
CA LEU A 150 3.77 -2.56 -7.16
C LEU A 150 3.28 -1.16 -7.50
N TYR A 151 2.00 -0.93 -7.30
CA TYR A 151 1.35 0.37 -7.29
C TYR A 151 0.74 0.56 -5.91
N ILE A 152 1.36 1.40 -5.07
CA ILE A 152 0.99 1.55 -3.66
C ILE A 152 0.22 2.86 -3.52
N ALA A 153 -1.07 2.79 -3.19
CA ALA A 153 -1.87 3.97 -2.86
C ALA A 153 -1.85 4.21 -1.35
N PHE A 154 -1.47 5.42 -0.94
CA PHE A 154 -1.33 5.80 0.47
C PHE A 154 -1.74 7.26 0.68
N TYR A 155 -2.21 7.57 1.89
CA TYR A 155 -2.55 8.95 2.23
C TYR A 155 -1.29 9.82 2.34
N LYS A 156 -1.38 11.05 1.85
CA LYS A 156 -0.27 12.02 1.91
C LYS A 156 0.09 12.43 3.35
N HIS A 157 -0.86 12.28 4.27
CA HIS A 157 -0.76 12.71 5.66
C HIS A 157 -1.19 11.57 6.60
N PRO A 158 -0.42 10.47 6.71
CA PRO A 158 -0.84 9.27 7.43
C PRO A 158 -1.27 9.54 8.89
N GLU A 159 -0.79 10.62 9.50
CA GLU A 159 -1.09 11.06 10.87
C GLU A 159 -2.50 11.62 11.09
N LYS A 160 -3.25 11.90 10.02
CA LYS A 160 -4.57 12.53 10.13
C LYS A 160 -5.71 11.52 10.13
N VAL A 161 -6.77 11.84 10.87
CA VAL A 161 -8.00 11.04 10.96
C VAL A 161 -8.91 11.31 9.78
N ARG A 162 -9.58 10.27 9.28
CA ARG A 162 -10.45 10.30 8.09
C ARG A 162 -11.72 9.52 8.35
N THR A 163 -12.77 9.83 7.61
CA THR A 163 -13.96 8.99 7.53
C THR A 163 -13.82 8.02 6.36
N PRO A 164 -14.47 6.85 6.38
CA PRO A 164 -14.44 5.92 5.25
C PRO A 164 -15.29 6.39 4.06
N TYR A 165 -16.09 7.43 4.23
CA TYR A 165 -17.09 7.87 3.24
C TYR A 165 -16.60 8.97 2.31
N ASN A 166 -15.48 9.64 2.62
CA ASN A 166 -15.01 10.81 1.89
C ASN A 166 -13.64 10.57 1.23
N ALA A 167 -13.37 11.33 0.17
CA ALA A 167 -12.09 11.31 -0.51
C ALA A 167 -11.10 12.26 0.18
N TYR A 168 -9.82 11.87 0.27
CA TYR A 168 -8.76 12.66 0.90
C TYR A 168 -7.52 12.70 0.01
N SER A 169 -6.56 13.59 0.32
CA SER A 169 -5.31 13.69 -0.45
C SER A 169 -4.48 12.41 -0.32
N TYR A 170 -4.06 11.87 -1.45
CA TYR A 170 -3.31 10.61 -1.52
C TYR A 170 -2.28 10.64 -2.64
N CYS A 171 -1.35 9.70 -2.57
CA CYS A 171 -0.36 9.44 -3.60
C CYS A 171 -0.48 7.99 -4.09
N ILE A 172 -0.03 7.75 -5.32
CA ILE A 172 0.27 6.41 -5.83
C ILE A 172 1.74 6.37 -6.20
N SER A 173 2.47 5.41 -5.65
CA SER A 173 3.85 5.13 -6.03
C SER A 173 3.95 3.88 -6.87
N TYR A 174 4.81 3.91 -7.89
CA TYR A 174 5.18 2.75 -8.69
C TYR A 174 6.54 2.22 -8.21
N ILE A 175 6.56 0.99 -7.70
CA ILE A 175 7.77 0.31 -7.22
C ILE A 175 8.08 -0.84 -8.19
N PRO A 176 9.12 -0.71 -9.04
CA PRO A 176 9.56 -1.81 -9.89
C PRO A 176 10.02 -3.02 -9.07
N ALA A 177 9.86 -4.23 -9.61
CA ALA A 177 10.28 -5.45 -8.94
C ALA A 177 11.77 -5.45 -8.57
N CYS A 178 12.63 -4.85 -9.40
CA CYS A 178 14.07 -4.73 -9.12
C CYS A 178 14.40 -3.78 -7.95
N VAL A 179 13.53 -2.82 -7.65
CA VAL A 179 13.62 -2.02 -6.42
C VAL A 179 13.23 -2.90 -5.24
N LEU A 180 12.12 -3.64 -5.37
CA LEU A 180 11.63 -4.54 -4.32
C LEU A 180 12.63 -5.65 -3.94
N ASP A 181 13.45 -6.13 -4.87
CA ASP A 181 14.51 -7.12 -4.62
C ASP A 181 15.61 -6.62 -3.67
N LYS A 182 15.79 -5.30 -3.56
CA LYS A 182 16.73 -4.65 -2.63
C LYS A 182 16.16 -4.57 -1.22
N HIS A 183 14.84 -4.64 -1.10
CA HIS A 183 14.10 -4.60 0.15
C HIS A 183 13.70 -6.01 0.64
N GLU A 184 14.34 -7.08 0.13
CA GLU A 184 14.12 -8.43 0.64
C GLU A 184 14.47 -8.49 2.14
N LEU A 185 13.56 -9.03 2.95
CA LEU A 185 13.72 -9.09 4.41
C LEU A 185 14.99 -9.85 4.83
N SER A 186 15.43 -10.83 4.04
CA SER A 186 16.68 -11.55 4.30
C SER A 186 17.96 -10.77 3.97
N LYS A 187 17.85 -9.63 3.26
CA LYS A 187 18.98 -8.78 2.86
C LYS A 187 19.06 -7.49 3.65
N THR A 188 18.04 -7.16 4.44
CA THR A 188 18.05 -5.95 5.27
C THR A 188 19.12 -6.06 6.35
N HIS A 189 19.75 -4.93 6.67
CA HIS A 189 20.71 -4.82 7.76
C HIS A 189 20.08 -4.28 9.04
N ASP A 190 18.81 -3.86 8.96
CA ASP A 190 18.11 -3.17 10.05
C ASP A 190 17.60 -4.14 11.13
N PHE A 191 17.54 -5.44 10.81
CA PHE A 191 17.06 -6.49 11.71
C PHE A 191 18.16 -7.51 11.98
N SER A 192 18.19 -8.01 13.22
CA SER A 192 19.02 -9.17 13.55
C SER A 192 18.48 -10.42 12.84
N LYS A 193 19.34 -11.43 12.68
CA LYS A 193 18.96 -12.68 12.02
C LYS A 193 17.77 -13.35 12.71
N ASP A 194 17.76 -13.37 14.04
CA ASP A 194 16.69 -13.98 14.84
C ASP A 194 15.35 -13.26 14.59
N VAL A 195 15.35 -11.92 14.56
CA VAL A 195 14.15 -11.12 14.27
C VAL A 195 13.62 -11.39 12.85
N ILE A 196 14.52 -11.56 11.88
CA ILE A 196 14.13 -11.92 10.50
C ILE A 196 13.46 -13.29 10.46
N GLU A 197 14.01 -14.28 11.16
CA GLU A 197 13.47 -15.65 11.21
C GLU A 197 12.09 -15.67 11.88
N ASP A 198 11.96 -15.02 13.04
CA ASP A 198 10.70 -14.93 13.79
C ASP A 198 9.61 -14.20 13.00
N THR A 199 9.95 -13.04 12.42
CA THR A 199 9.02 -12.26 11.58
C THR A 199 8.58 -13.06 10.36
N THR A 200 9.50 -13.77 9.72
CA THR A 200 9.19 -14.62 8.56
C THR A 200 8.24 -15.76 8.97
N ALA A 201 8.54 -16.48 10.05
CA ALA A 201 7.71 -17.58 10.54
C ALA A 201 6.29 -17.10 10.88
N TYR A 202 6.17 -15.93 11.51
CA TYR A 202 4.88 -15.32 11.82
C TYR A 202 4.09 -14.97 10.55
N LEU A 203 4.71 -14.22 9.63
CA LEU A 203 4.07 -13.80 8.37
C LEU A 203 3.61 -15.01 7.54
N GLU A 204 4.43 -16.06 7.48
CA GLU A 204 4.06 -17.30 6.80
C GLU A 204 2.89 -18.00 7.47
N SER A 205 2.88 -18.08 8.80
CA SER A 205 1.81 -18.77 9.54
C SER A 205 0.47 -18.05 9.40
N TYR A 206 0.44 -16.73 9.59
CA TYR A 206 -0.81 -15.96 9.61
C TYR A 206 -1.31 -15.53 8.25
N TYR A 207 -0.42 -15.26 7.28
CA TYR A 207 -0.81 -14.74 5.97
C TYR A 207 -0.45 -15.71 4.84
N GLY A 208 0.75 -16.27 4.86
CA GLY A 208 1.23 -17.19 3.81
C GLY A 208 0.37 -18.44 3.68
N GLN A 209 0.25 -19.21 4.75
CA GLN A 209 -0.42 -20.50 4.79
C GLN A 209 -1.95 -20.37 4.75
N THR A 210 -2.50 -19.40 5.47
CA THR A 210 -3.95 -19.12 5.48
C THR A 210 -4.45 -18.50 4.18
N ARG A 211 -3.54 -17.97 3.35
CA ARG A 211 -3.84 -17.17 2.17
C ARG A 211 -4.66 -15.91 2.47
N ALA A 212 -4.49 -15.34 3.67
CA ALA A 212 -5.05 -14.03 3.96
C ALA A 212 -4.39 -12.98 3.04
N GLN A 213 -5.21 -12.20 2.33
CA GLN A 213 -4.74 -11.28 1.30
C GLN A 213 -4.02 -10.07 1.90
N SER A 214 -4.52 -9.51 2.99
CA SER A 214 -3.96 -8.31 3.62
C SER A 214 -4.19 -8.32 5.12
N GLY A 215 -3.39 -7.55 5.85
CA GLY A 215 -3.64 -7.29 7.26
C GLY A 215 -2.71 -6.22 7.82
N ALA A 216 -2.58 -6.20 9.13
CA ALA A 216 -1.61 -5.39 9.85
C ALA A 216 -1.08 -6.23 11.02
N ILE A 217 0.18 -6.03 11.36
CA ILE A 217 0.84 -6.68 12.50
C ILE A 217 1.50 -5.59 13.33
N ASN A 218 1.46 -5.70 14.66
CA ASN A 218 2.31 -4.87 15.50
C ASN A 218 3.66 -5.58 15.68
N PRO A 219 4.81 -5.01 15.26
CA PRO A 219 6.12 -5.61 15.49
C PRO A 219 6.41 -5.88 16.97
N ASP A 220 5.81 -5.11 17.88
CA ASP A 220 5.94 -5.33 19.32
C ASP A 220 5.17 -6.58 19.80
N ASP A 221 4.19 -7.08 19.03
CA ASP A 221 3.53 -8.38 19.30
C ASP A 221 4.50 -9.57 19.08
N LEU A 222 5.64 -9.34 18.41
CA LEU A 222 6.62 -10.38 18.07
C LEU A 222 7.73 -10.52 19.14
N VAL A 223 7.92 -9.50 19.98
CA VAL A 223 8.97 -9.49 21.02
C VAL A 223 8.34 -9.87 22.38
N ASN A 224 8.26 -11.19 22.62
CA ASN A 224 7.71 -11.85 23.82
C ASN A 224 7.62 -11.04 25.15
N ASN A 225 6.42 -11.03 25.74
CA ASN A 225 6.12 -11.06 27.19
C ASN A 225 6.69 -9.94 28.11
N GLN A 226 6.75 -8.69 27.67
CA GLN A 226 6.70 -7.57 28.61
C GLN A 226 5.36 -6.87 28.47
N GLN A 227 4.68 -6.65 29.62
CA GLN A 227 3.47 -5.84 29.68
C GLN A 227 3.72 -4.54 28.93
N VAL A 228 2.95 -4.35 27.87
CA VAL A 228 2.92 -3.13 27.09
C VAL A 228 2.35 -2.04 27.99
N ASP A 229 3.21 -1.29 28.68
CA ASP A 229 2.86 0.06 29.10
C ASP A 229 2.62 0.84 27.80
N GLY A 230 1.35 1.19 27.56
CA GLY A 230 0.82 1.61 26.26
C GLY A 230 1.57 2.77 25.60
N GLY A 231 2.62 2.47 24.83
CA GLY A 231 3.50 3.48 24.26
C GLY A 231 4.11 3.19 22.89
N SER A 232 4.12 1.95 22.39
CA SER A 232 4.55 1.66 21.02
C SER A 232 3.52 0.78 20.33
N ALA A 233 2.72 1.42 19.48
CA ALA A 233 1.72 0.77 18.64
C ALA A 233 2.23 0.75 17.20
N ALA A 234 3.52 0.50 16.96
CA ALA A 234 4.03 0.34 15.61
C ALA A 234 3.22 -0.78 14.97
N ALA A 235 2.60 -0.60 13.80
CA ALA A 235 1.95 -1.72 13.13
C ALA A 235 2.18 -1.63 11.65
N CYS A 236 2.91 -2.58 11.09
CA CYS A 236 3.23 -2.65 9.68
C CYS A 236 2.04 -3.28 8.93
N TYR A 237 1.75 -2.76 7.74
CA TYR A 237 0.81 -3.38 6.82
C TYR A 237 1.37 -4.69 6.28
N VAL A 238 0.49 -5.65 6.00
CA VAL A 238 0.85 -6.89 5.32
C VAL A 238 0.09 -7.00 4.01
N ALA A 239 0.81 -7.26 2.93
CA ALA A 239 0.28 -7.46 1.59
C ALA A 239 0.72 -8.83 1.05
N ASN A 240 -0.24 -9.72 0.77
CA ASN A 240 0.05 -11.07 0.32
C ASN A 240 -0.30 -11.29 -1.15
N LEU A 241 0.71 -11.12 -2.02
CA LEU A 241 0.58 -11.30 -3.47
C LEU A 241 0.47 -12.77 -3.88
N ARG A 242 0.81 -13.71 -3.00
CA ARG A 242 0.75 -15.15 -3.26
C ARG A 242 -0.69 -15.67 -3.36
N THR A 243 -1.65 -14.90 -2.87
CA THR A 243 -3.10 -15.19 -3.02
C THR A 243 -3.57 -15.20 -4.47
N PHE A 244 -2.79 -14.62 -5.40
CA PHE A 244 -3.10 -14.57 -6.82
C PHE A 244 -2.45 -15.67 -7.65
N LYS A 245 -1.82 -16.66 -7.00
CA LYS A 245 -1.25 -17.83 -7.70
C LYS A 245 -2.37 -18.74 -8.22
N SER A 246 -2.18 -19.22 -9.45
CA SER A 246 -2.98 -20.28 -10.08
C SER A 246 -2.67 -21.64 -9.45
#